data_AF-A0A8D9F7R5-F1
#
_entry.id   AF-A0A8D9F7R5-F1
#
_cell.length_a   1.000
_cell.length_b   1.000
_cell.length_c   1.000
_cell.angle_alpha   90.00
_cell.angle_beta   90.00
_cell.angle_gamma   90.00
#
_symmetry.space_group_name_H-M   'P 1'
#
loop_
_entity.id
_entity.type
_entity.pdbx_description
1 polymer ?
#
loop_
_entity_poly.entity_id
_entity_poly.type
_entity_poly.pdbx_seq_one_letter_code
_entity_poly.pdbx_strand_id
1 'polypeptide(L)'
;MLIILCGTVSKGVATNDNKYYEVQMIRDEERVKEMWLKLTDDNSKAVQVHNLENLQKHLSFDFPAFGETVRSMDITVTELTFVKSPVQWQNYERILIDPFKPRFGSIESSSIRSFENGSQFTVTWENVELRDSPFSGSLTFQATLYRSGDVAFVYKRVSSSYNILSGFVDYFNRNTYSLNRTVDLTDVTISNWTAIYLKPRLTCLNHKDCH
;
A
#
# COMPACT_ATOMS: atom_id res chain seq x y z
N MET A 1 42.22 -19.12 3.22
CA MET A 1 41.20 -19.60 4.18
C MET A 1 40.56 -18.35 4.78
N LEU A 2 39.47 -17.89 4.16
CA LEU A 2 38.84 -16.62 4.49
C LEU A 2 37.77 -16.88 5.56
N ILE A 3 37.97 -16.32 6.75
CA ILE A 3 37.00 -16.34 7.84
C ILE A 3 36.00 -15.22 7.54
N ILE A 4 34.78 -15.59 7.15
CA ILE A 4 33.67 -14.64 7.06
C ILE A 4 33.11 -14.45 8.47
N LEU A 5 33.44 -13.31 9.08
CA LEU A 5 32.85 -12.85 10.33
C LEU A 5 31.37 -12.51 10.07
N CYS A 6 30.47 -13.19 10.78
CA CYS A 6 29.05 -12.92 10.79
C CYS A 6 28.81 -11.53 11.43
N GLY A 7 28.41 -10.57 10.60
CA GLY A 7 28.10 -9.21 11.02
C GLY A 7 26.76 -9.12 11.75
N THR A 8 26.84 -8.65 12.99
CA THR A 8 25.84 -7.97 13.82
C THR A 8 24.45 -7.71 13.21
N VAL A 9 23.43 -8.29 13.84
CA VAL A 9 22.01 -7.97 13.68
C VAL A 9 21.75 -6.49 13.99
N SER A 10 21.39 -5.71 12.97
CA SER A 10 20.85 -4.36 13.15
C SER A 10 19.44 -4.45 13.74
N LYS A 11 19.24 -3.85 14.92
CA LYS A 11 17.94 -3.69 15.58
C LYS A 11 16.97 -2.93 14.67
N GLY A 12 15.78 -3.48 14.42
CA GLY A 12 14.61 -2.68 14.01
C GLY A 12 13.66 -3.25 12.95
N VAL A 13 13.98 -4.36 12.27
CA VAL A 13 13.12 -4.90 11.20
C VAL A 13 12.41 -6.16 11.69
N ALA A 14 11.09 -6.08 11.89
CA ALA A 14 10.25 -7.26 12.03
C ALA A 14 9.87 -7.73 10.61
N THR A 15 10.42 -8.88 10.18
CA THR A 15 10.09 -9.52 8.90
C THR A 15 9.06 -10.63 9.14
N ASN A 16 7.89 -10.54 8.49
CA ASN A 16 6.93 -11.65 8.43
C ASN A 16 7.19 -12.48 7.16
N ASP A 17 7.24 -13.82 7.28
CA ASP A 17 7.54 -14.71 6.15
C ASP A 17 6.27 -15.00 5.33
N ASN A 18 6.03 -14.18 4.30
CA ASN A 18 4.94 -14.38 3.36
C ASN A 18 5.45 -14.95 2.03
N LYS A 19 4.65 -15.83 1.42
CA LYS A 19 4.97 -16.49 0.13
C LYS A 19 5.17 -15.47 -1.00
N TYR A 20 4.52 -14.30 -0.98
CA TYR A 20 4.50 -13.36 -2.11
C TYR A 20 5.33 -12.11 -1.88
N TYR A 21 5.29 -11.53 -0.68
CA TYR A 21 6.07 -10.34 -0.36
C TYR A 21 6.96 -10.58 0.86
N GLU A 22 8.17 -10.02 0.83
CA GLU A 22 8.93 -9.79 2.04
C GLU A 22 8.47 -8.45 2.64
N VAL A 23 7.88 -8.51 3.83
CA VAL A 23 7.38 -7.33 4.54
C VAL A 23 8.47 -6.83 5.48
N GLN A 24 8.85 -5.57 5.34
CA GLN A 24 9.83 -4.90 6.20
C GLN A 24 9.18 -3.69 6.85
N MET A 25 9.22 -3.63 8.17
CA MET A 25 8.84 -2.42 8.91
C MET A 25 10.06 -1.54 9.14
N ILE A 26 9.95 -0.27 8.77
CA ILE A 26 11.03 0.73 8.86
C ILE A 26 10.59 1.81 9.82
N ARG A 27 11.38 2.04 10.87
CA ARG A 27 11.19 3.07 11.90
C ARG A 27 12.31 4.09 11.98
N ASP A 28 13.32 3.94 11.13
CA ASP A 28 14.38 4.93 10.98
C ASP A 28 13.79 6.16 10.28
N GLU A 29 13.65 7.27 11.02
CA GLU A 29 12.95 8.45 10.54
C GLU A 29 13.62 9.09 9.32
N GLU A 30 14.95 9.05 9.21
CA GLU A 30 15.68 9.60 8.06
C GLU A 30 15.35 8.78 6.82
N ARG A 31 15.46 7.45 6.91
CA ARG A 31 15.12 6.53 5.82
C ARG A 31 13.64 6.64 5.44
N VAL A 32 12.73 6.80 6.41
CA VAL A 32 11.29 6.94 6.13
C VAL A 32 11.00 8.27 5.42
N LYS A 33 11.67 9.36 5.80
CA LYS A 33 11.54 10.66 5.12
C LYS A 33 12.03 10.62 3.68
N GLU A 34 13.10 9.88 3.39
CA GLU A 34 13.58 9.67 2.01
C GLU A 34 12.54 8.96 1.13
N MET A 35 11.72 8.08 1.72
CA MET A 35 10.63 7.40 1.02
C MET A 35 9.39 8.28 0.80
N TRP A 36 9.29 9.42 1.48
CA TRP A 36 8.13 10.33 1.38
C TRP A 36 8.28 11.27 0.19
N LEU A 37 7.36 11.19 -0.76
CA LEU A 37 7.36 12.11 -1.91
C LEU A 37 6.60 13.38 -1.57
N LYS A 38 7.26 14.55 -1.69
CA LYS A 38 6.58 15.84 -1.53
C LYS A 38 5.77 16.18 -2.79
N LEU A 39 4.45 16.05 -2.68
CA LEU A 39 3.51 16.46 -3.73
C LEU A 39 3.16 17.94 -3.60
N THR A 40 3.35 18.68 -4.68
CA THR A 40 2.96 20.09 -4.86
C THR A 40 1.92 20.20 -5.96
N ASP A 41 1.29 21.36 -6.09
CA ASP A 41 0.26 21.56 -7.11
C ASP A 41 0.85 21.48 -8.54
N ASP A 42 2.15 21.75 -8.70
CA ASP A 42 2.86 21.64 -9.99
C ASP A 42 3.10 20.20 -10.45
N ASN A 43 3.19 19.25 -9.51
CA ASN A 43 3.60 17.88 -9.80
C ASN A 43 2.52 16.85 -9.44
N SER A 44 1.34 17.25 -8.98
CA SER A 44 0.32 16.30 -8.55
C SER A 44 -1.07 16.70 -9.01
N LYS A 45 -1.94 15.69 -9.11
CA LYS A 45 -3.38 15.90 -9.29
C LYS A 45 -4.06 15.74 -7.93
N ALA A 46 -4.58 16.84 -7.40
CA ALA A 46 -5.31 16.87 -6.14
C ALA A 46 -6.82 16.72 -6.39
N VAL A 47 -7.47 15.88 -5.59
CA VAL A 47 -8.93 15.67 -5.56
C VAL A 47 -9.37 15.70 -4.10
N GLN A 48 -10.44 16.43 -3.79
CA GLN A 48 -11.03 16.42 -2.45
C GLN A 48 -11.73 15.08 -2.20
N VAL A 49 -11.61 14.54 -0.97
CA VAL A 49 -12.16 13.21 -0.65
C VAL A 49 -13.68 13.16 -0.82
N HIS A 50 -14.40 14.24 -0.50
CA HIS A 50 -15.86 14.32 -0.69
C HIS A 50 -16.29 14.40 -2.16
N ASN A 51 -15.36 14.70 -3.09
CA ASN A 51 -15.59 14.69 -4.53
C ASN A 51 -15.00 13.43 -5.19
N LEU A 52 -14.62 12.44 -4.39
CA LEU A 52 -13.98 11.21 -4.85
C LEU A 52 -15.02 10.23 -5.41
N GLU A 53 -15.66 10.60 -6.52
CA GLU A 53 -16.45 9.64 -7.30
C GLU A 53 -15.51 8.88 -8.24
N ASN A 54 -15.23 7.62 -7.91
CA ASN A 54 -14.54 6.62 -8.75
C ASN A 54 -13.33 7.17 -9.51
N LEU A 55 -12.28 7.58 -8.78
CA LEU A 55 -11.05 8.07 -9.41
C LEU A 55 -10.30 6.90 -10.06
N GLN A 56 -10.62 6.65 -11.33
CA GLN A 56 -9.95 5.65 -12.15
C GLN A 56 -8.62 6.22 -12.69
N LYS A 57 -7.57 5.42 -12.60
CA LYS A 57 -6.23 5.75 -13.06
C LYS A 57 -5.70 4.62 -13.93
N HIS A 58 -5.16 4.99 -15.08
CA HIS A 58 -4.36 4.09 -15.92
C HIS A 58 -2.88 4.44 -15.75
N LEU A 59 -2.09 3.45 -15.32
CA LEU A 59 -0.65 3.55 -15.17
C LEU A 59 0.03 3.54 -16.54
N SER A 60 1.07 4.35 -16.66
CA SER A 60 2.02 4.41 -17.79
C SER A 60 3.01 3.25 -17.78
N PHE A 61 3.02 2.43 -16.72
CA PHE A 61 3.88 1.26 -16.58
C PHE A 61 3.09 0.02 -16.16
N ASP A 62 3.68 -1.14 -16.44
CA ASP A 62 3.21 -2.45 -15.97
C ASP A 62 3.54 -2.62 -14.49
N PHE A 63 2.51 -2.76 -13.65
CA PHE A 63 2.71 -3.12 -12.24
C PHE A 63 2.55 -4.64 -12.07
N PRO A 64 3.61 -5.37 -11.67
CA PRO A 64 3.54 -6.80 -11.44
C PRO A 64 3.09 -7.12 -10.01
N ALA A 65 2.07 -7.97 -9.87
CA ALA A 65 1.64 -8.48 -8.57
C ALA A 65 0.92 -9.84 -8.70
N PHE A 66 1.27 -10.80 -7.84
CA PHE A 66 0.65 -12.13 -7.78
C PHE A 66 0.62 -12.90 -9.11
N GLY A 67 1.69 -12.81 -9.91
CA GLY A 67 1.82 -13.41 -11.24
C GLY A 67 1.06 -12.66 -12.33
N GLU A 68 0.40 -11.57 -11.97
CA GLU A 68 -0.39 -10.73 -12.86
C GLU A 68 0.31 -9.42 -13.18
N THR A 69 -0.09 -8.82 -14.29
CA THR A 69 0.35 -7.49 -14.70
C THR A 69 -0.86 -6.61 -14.90
N VAL A 70 -0.91 -5.48 -14.19
CA VAL A 70 -2.05 -4.58 -14.17
C VAL A 70 -1.62 -3.14 -14.44
N ARG A 71 -2.53 -2.39 -15.06
CA ARG A 71 -2.35 -0.95 -15.36
C ARG A 71 -3.54 -0.10 -14.95
N SER A 72 -4.74 -0.66 -14.93
CA SER A 72 -5.96 0.07 -14.58
C SER A 72 -6.31 -0.15 -13.11
N MET A 73 -6.48 0.95 -12.39
CA MET A 73 -6.81 0.93 -10.97
C MET A 73 -7.88 1.96 -10.64
N ASP A 74 -8.65 1.65 -9.61
CA ASP A 74 -9.56 2.56 -8.94
C ASP A 74 -8.94 3.00 -7.61
N ILE A 75 -8.98 4.29 -7.36
CA ILE A 75 -8.49 4.90 -6.11
C ILE A 75 -9.72 5.24 -5.28
N THR A 76 -9.76 4.73 -4.05
CA THR A 76 -10.81 5.07 -3.09
C THR A 76 -10.23 5.89 -1.94
N VAL A 77 -11.07 6.16 -0.95
CA VAL A 77 -10.67 6.87 0.28
C VAL A 77 -9.57 6.12 1.04
N THR A 78 -9.39 4.82 0.82
CA THR A 78 -8.43 3.99 1.59
C THR A 78 -7.60 3.03 0.79
N GLU A 79 -8.18 2.51 -0.27
CA GLU A 79 -7.66 1.35 -0.96
C GLU A 79 -7.38 1.72 -2.41
N LEU A 80 -6.37 1.02 -2.93
CA LEU A 80 -6.06 0.99 -4.33
C LEU A 80 -6.54 -0.37 -4.86
N THR A 81 -7.45 -0.35 -5.82
CA THR A 81 -8.05 -1.57 -6.37
C THR A 81 -7.70 -1.68 -7.84
N PHE A 82 -6.92 -2.68 -8.21
CA PHE A 82 -6.72 -3.03 -9.63
C PHE A 82 -7.81 -3.98 -10.09
N VAL A 83 -8.41 -3.68 -11.23
CA VAL A 83 -9.42 -4.54 -11.87
C VAL A 83 -8.85 -5.02 -13.20
N LYS A 84 -8.64 -6.33 -13.33
CA LYS A 84 -8.05 -6.92 -14.55
C LYS A 84 -9.08 -7.18 -15.64
N SER A 85 -10.35 -7.44 -15.29
CA SER A 85 -11.39 -7.73 -16.27
C SER A 85 -12.81 -7.59 -15.69
N PRO A 86 -13.61 -6.61 -16.14
CA PRO A 86 -15.03 -6.55 -15.83
C PRO A 86 -15.84 -7.36 -16.87
N VAL A 87 -15.57 -8.66 -17.04
CA VAL A 87 -16.41 -9.48 -17.91
C VAL A 87 -17.64 -9.92 -17.10
N GLN A 88 -18.73 -9.17 -17.31
CA GLN A 88 -20.13 -9.46 -16.99
C GLN A 88 -20.34 -10.40 -15.80
N TRP A 89 -20.30 -9.82 -14.60
CA TRP A 89 -20.87 -10.33 -13.34
C TRP A 89 -20.54 -11.74 -12.86
N GLN A 90 -19.68 -12.52 -13.52
CA GLN A 90 -19.39 -13.90 -13.11
C GLN A 90 -17.89 -14.16 -12.93
N ASN A 91 -17.00 -13.49 -13.66
CA ASN A 91 -15.55 -13.73 -13.60
C ASN A 91 -14.79 -12.41 -13.49
N TYR A 92 -14.52 -11.92 -12.27
CA TYR A 92 -13.63 -10.76 -12.07
C TYR A 92 -12.47 -11.12 -11.13
N GLU A 93 -11.28 -10.66 -11.53
CA GLU A 93 -10.03 -10.76 -10.79
C GLU A 93 -9.63 -9.36 -10.33
N ARG A 94 -9.33 -9.22 -9.03
CA ARG A 94 -8.90 -7.95 -8.43
C ARG A 94 -7.64 -8.12 -7.60
N ILE A 95 -6.78 -7.11 -7.67
CA ILE A 95 -5.70 -6.95 -6.69
C ILE A 95 -6.07 -5.77 -5.80
N LEU A 96 -6.16 -6.03 -4.51
CA LEU A 96 -6.48 -5.04 -3.49
C LEU A 96 -5.18 -4.69 -2.77
N ILE A 97 -4.81 -3.41 -2.78
CA ILE A 97 -3.70 -2.88 -2.01
C ILE A 97 -4.32 -1.93 -1.00
N ASP A 98 -4.42 -2.42 0.22
CA ASP A 98 -5.00 -1.72 1.34
C ASP A 98 -3.93 -1.41 2.39
N PRO A 99 -3.37 -0.19 2.38
CA PRO A 99 -2.43 0.24 3.41
C PRO A 99 -3.04 0.25 4.82
N PHE A 100 -4.37 0.42 4.90
CA PHE A 100 -5.07 0.78 6.11
C PHE A 100 -6.62 0.83 5.93
N LYS A 101 -7.37 -0.04 6.65
CA LYS A 101 -8.84 0.07 6.78
C LYS A 101 -9.28 0.63 8.13
N PRO A 102 -9.24 1.96 8.36
CA PRO A 102 -9.87 2.52 9.54
C PRO A 102 -11.36 2.75 9.29
N ARG A 103 -12.08 3.01 10.37
CA ARG A 103 -13.41 3.60 10.31
C ARG A 103 -13.25 5.12 10.24
N PHE A 104 -13.70 5.77 9.16
CA PHE A 104 -13.52 7.21 8.96
C PHE A 104 -14.49 8.07 9.76
N GLY A 105 -13.94 9.15 10.31
CA GLY A 105 -14.68 10.27 10.87
C GLY A 105 -15.10 11.24 9.77
N SER A 106 -14.96 12.54 10.01
CA SER A 106 -15.27 13.55 8.99
C SER A 106 -14.23 13.52 7.86
N ILE A 107 -14.68 13.64 6.61
CA ILE A 107 -13.82 13.72 5.42
C ILE A 107 -13.78 15.14 4.82
N GLU A 108 -14.41 16.12 5.49
CA GLU A 108 -14.56 17.50 4.99
C GLU A 108 -13.22 18.20 4.77
N SER A 109 -12.22 17.92 5.61
CA SER A 109 -10.87 18.51 5.54
C SER A 109 -9.83 17.59 4.89
N SER A 110 -10.26 16.42 4.42
CA SER A 110 -9.38 15.39 3.86
C SER A 110 -9.21 15.55 2.35
N SER A 111 -7.99 15.39 1.86
CA SER A 111 -7.69 15.46 0.42
C SER A 111 -6.84 14.28 -0.04
N ILE A 112 -6.99 13.93 -1.32
CA ILE A 112 -6.19 12.90 -1.99
C ILE A 112 -5.37 13.56 -3.08
N ARG A 113 -4.07 13.31 -3.09
CA ARG A 113 -3.15 13.76 -4.14
C ARG A 113 -2.48 12.57 -4.79
N SER A 114 -2.44 12.55 -6.10
CA SER A 114 -1.74 11.49 -6.85
C SER A 114 -0.65 12.07 -7.73
N PHE A 115 0.43 11.31 -7.86
CA PHE A 115 1.53 11.57 -8.77
C PHE A 115 1.92 10.28 -9.47
N GLU A 116 2.38 10.43 -10.71
CA GLU A 116 2.96 9.33 -11.45
C GLU A 116 4.16 9.84 -12.24
N ASN A 117 5.21 9.03 -12.25
CA ASN A 117 6.21 9.04 -13.31
C ASN A 117 6.31 7.60 -13.86
N GLY A 118 6.88 7.40 -15.05
CA GLY A 118 6.95 6.07 -15.68
C GLY A 118 7.68 4.97 -14.88
N SER A 119 8.18 5.27 -13.69
CA SER A 119 8.79 4.34 -12.74
C SER A 119 7.98 4.11 -11.45
N GLN A 120 7.10 5.03 -11.04
CA GLN A 120 6.32 4.91 -9.81
C GLN A 120 5.00 5.67 -9.86
N PHE A 121 4.04 5.18 -9.08
CA PHE A 121 2.76 5.83 -8.84
C PHE A 121 2.58 6.03 -7.33
N THR A 122 2.32 7.26 -6.89
CA THR A 122 2.16 7.61 -5.47
C THR A 122 0.80 8.25 -5.25
N VAL A 123 0.06 7.76 -4.24
CA VAL A 123 -1.15 8.39 -3.72
C VAL A 123 -0.90 8.83 -2.28
N THR A 124 -1.29 10.06 -1.98
CA THR A 124 -1.23 10.68 -0.66
C THR A 124 -2.63 10.93 -0.17
N TRP A 125 -2.92 10.46 1.03
CA TRP A 125 -4.13 10.82 1.77
C TRP A 125 -3.73 11.79 2.87
N GLU A 126 -4.25 13.02 2.82
CA GLU A 126 -3.93 14.09 3.74
C GLU A 126 -5.09 14.37 4.68
N ASN A 127 -4.76 14.56 5.96
CA ASN A 127 -5.68 14.91 7.04
C ASN A 127 -6.95 14.03 7.12
N VAL A 128 -6.78 12.72 7.06
CA VAL A 128 -7.90 11.79 7.15
C VAL A 128 -8.28 11.51 8.61
N GLU A 129 -9.53 11.78 9.00
CA GLU A 129 -9.98 11.61 10.39
C GLU A 129 -10.49 10.19 10.67
N LEU A 130 -10.23 9.67 11.88
CA LEU A 130 -10.66 8.34 12.32
C LEU A 130 -11.87 8.47 13.27
N ARG A 131 -12.94 7.69 13.03
CA ARG A 131 -14.21 7.72 13.77
C ARG A 131 -14.09 7.18 15.20
N ASP A 132 -13.36 6.08 15.35
CA ASP A 132 -13.43 5.22 16.54
C ASP A 132 -12.10 5.18 17.31
N SER A 133 -11.25 6.21 17.17
CA SER A 133 -10.11 6.38 18.06
C SER A 133 -10.48 7.38 19.16
N PRO A 134 -10.65 6.93 20.42
CA PRO A 134 -11.02 7.82 21.54
C PRO A 134 -9.95 8.89 21.89
N PHE A 135 -8.85 9.00 21.11
CA PHE A 135 -7.76 9.96 21.28
C PHE A 135 -7.36 10.67 19.96
N SER A 136 -8.36 11.03 19.14
CA SER A 136 -8.41 12.19 18.23
C SER A 136 -7.15 12.63 17.47
N GLY A 137 -7.20 12.45 16.15
CA GLY A 137 -6.51 13.36 15.24
C GLY A 137 -6.41 12.84 13.82
N SER A 138 -5.79 13.65 12.94
CA SER A 138 -5.73 13.37 11.52
C SER A 138 -4.56 12.43 11.18
N LEU A 139 -4.80 11.57 10.20
CA LEU A 139 -3.82 10.68 9.61
C LEU A 139 -3.32 11.28 8.30
N THR A 140 -2.02 11.17 8.03
CA THR A 140 -1.46 11.51 6.72
C THR A 140 -0.46 10.45 6.30
N PHE A 141 -0.73 9.82 5.16
CA PHE A 141 0.03 8.68 4.70
C PHE A 141 0.08 8.60 3.18
N GLN A 142 1.03 7.81 2.68
CA GLN A 142 1.24 7.54 1.26
C GLN A 142 1.24 6.05 0.98
N ALA A 143 0.74 5.69 -0.19
CA ALA A 143 1.04 4.42 -0.84
C ALA A 143 1.78 4.71 -2.14
N THR A 144 2.93 4.07 -2.34
CA THR A 144 3.71 4.15 -3.58
C THR A 144 3.88 2.77 -4.17
N LEU A 145 3.52 2.65 -5.44
CA LEU A 145 3.73 1.47 -6.28
C LEU A 145 4.91 1.74 -7.19
N TYR A 146 5.91 0.88 -7.16
CA TYR A 146 7.06 0.97 -8.05
C TYR A 146 6.89 -0.01 -9.21
N ARG A 147 7.42 0.34 -10.38
CA ARG A 147 7.42 -0.53 -11.58
C ARG A 147 8.07 -1.90 -11.33
N SER A 148 8.95 -2.00 -10.34
CA SER A 148 9.56 -3.26 -9.89
C SER A 148 8.56 -4.24 -9.25
N GLY A 149 7.37 -3.77 -8.86
CA GLY A 149 6.43 -4.51 -8.01
C GLY A 149 6.61 -4.21 -6.52
N ASP A 150 7.58 -3.38 -6.13
CA ASP A 150 7.69 -2.94 -4.75
C ASP A 150 6.49 -2.06 -4.37
N VAL A 151 6.05 -2.18 -3.11
CA VAL A 151 4.99 -1.34 -2.54
C VAL A 151 5.51 -0.73 -1.26
N ALA A 152 5.33 0.59 -1.10
CA ALA A 152 5.69 1.30 0.12
C ALA A 152 4.48 2.01 0.70
N PHE A 153 4.19 1.75 1.97
CA PHE A 153 3.26 2.52 2.79
C PHE A 153 4.06 3.39 3.74
N VAL A 154 3.86 4.70 3.70
CA VAL A 154 4.58 5.66 4.54
C VAL A 154 3.59 6.45 5.38
N TYR A 155 3.69 6.34 6.70
CA TYR A 155 2.84 7.01 7.67
C TYR A 155 3.57 8.23 8.22
N LYS A 156 3.31 9.40 7.64
CA LYS A 156 3.97 10.66 8.02
C LYS A 156 3.44 11.21 9.33
N ARG A 157 2.11 11.24 9.49
CA ARG A 157 1.44 11.76 10.69
C ARG A 157 0.40 10.75 11.16
N VAL A 158 0.57 10.26 12.38
CA VAL A 158 -0.36 9.40 13.12
C VAL A 158 -0.52 10.02 14.51
N SER A 159 -1.74 10.40 14.88
CA SER A 159 -1.98 11.22 16.08
C SER A 159 -1.67 10.51 17.40
N SER A 160 -1.75 9.18 17.41
CA SER A 160 -1.22 8.30 18.45
C SER A 160 -0.79 6.99 17.81
N SER A 161 0.08 6.21 18.47
CA SER A 161 0.46 4.89 17.94
C SER A 161 -0.79 4.04 17.71
N TYR A 162 -0.93 3.47 16.53
CA TYR A 162 -2.14 2.76 16.12
C TYR A 162 -1.78 1.35 15.66
N ASN A 163 -2.49 0.35 16.17
CA ASN A 163 -2.36 -1.02 15.68
C ASN A 163 -3.26 -1.19 14.46
N ILE A 164 -2.67 -1.51 13.31
CA ILE A 164 -3.43 -1.81 12.10
C ILE A 164 -4.35 -3.00 12.39
N LEU A 165 -5.66 -2.72 12.41
CA LEU A 165 -6.69 -3.73 12.66
C LEU A 165 -7.03 -4.53 11.40
N SER A 166 -6.75 -3.95 10.23
CA SER A 166 -6.90 -4.58 8.93
C SER A 166 -6.10 -3.78 7.90
N GLY A 167 -5.14 -4.44 7.27
CA GLY A 167 -4.34 -3.92 6.15
C GLY A 167 -3.81 -5.11 5.39
N PHE A 168 -3.88 -5.07 4.07
CA PHE A 168 -3.51 -6.23 3.27
C PHE A 168 -3.13 -5.88 1.84
N VAL A 169 -2.33 -6.76 1.25
CA VAL A 169 -2.21 -6.85 -0.21
C VAL A 169 -2.78 -8.21 -0.61
N ASP A 170 -3.85 -8.23 -1.38
CA ASP A 170 -4.63 -9.44 -1.66
C ASP A 170 -4.92 -9.57 -3.16
N TYR A 171 -5.01 -10.82 -3.62
CA TYR A 171 -5.50 -11.19 -4.93
C TYR A 171 -6.80 -11.97 -4.78
N PHE A 172 -7.88 -11.36 -5.25
CA PHE A 172 -9.21 -11.95 -5.21
C PHE A 172 -9.61 -12.46 -6.60
N ASN A 173 -9.81 -13.77 -6.71
CA ASN A 173 -10.45 -14.40 -7.86
C ASN A 173 -11.79 -15.01 -7.44
N ARG A 174 -12.88 -14.51 -8.03
CA ARG A 174 -14.23 -14.97 -7.70
C ARG A 174 -14.48 -16.44 -8.08
N ASN A 175 -13.81 -16.96 -9.10
CA ASN A 175 -14.08 -18.30 -9.63
C ASN A 175 -13.55 -19.42 -8.73
N THR A 176 -12.45 -19.16 -8.03
CA THR A 176 -11.78 -20.13 -7.17
C THR A 176 -12.08 -19.89 -5.69
N TYR A 177 -12.71 -18.77 -5.32
CA TYR A 177 -12.87 -18.29 -3.94
C TYR A 177 -11.55 -18.34 -3.12
N SER A 178 -10.41 -18.35 -3.81
CA SER A 178 -9.12 -18.65 -3.19
C SER A 178 -8.53 -17.39 -2.58
N LEU A 179 -8.84 -17.15 -1.31
CA LEU A 179 -8.23 -16.13 -0.43
C LEU A 179 -6.79 -16.48 -0.01
N ASN A 180 -6.05 -17.24 -0.83
CA ASN A 180 -4.77 -17.85 -0.44
C ASN A 180 -3.55 -16.99 -0.79
N ARG A 181 -3.75 -15.74 -1.23
CA ARG A 181 -2.68 -14.84 -1.65
C ARG A 181 -2.68 -13.51 -0.91
N THR A 182 -3.06 -13.52 0.36
CA THR A 182 -3.07 -12.32 1.21
C THR A 182 -1.70 -12.10 1.86
N VAL A 183 -1.25 -10.86 1.85
CA VAL A 183 -0.22 -10.35 2.75
C VAL A 183 -0.92 -9.64 3.88
N ASP A 184 -0.91 -10.26 5.06
CA ASP A 184 -1.53 -9.70 6.25
C ASP A 184 -0.61 -8.69 6.94
N LEU A 185 -1.13 -7.49 7.17
CA LEU A 185 -0.44 -6.39 7.88
C LEU A 185 -1.09 -6.11 9.24
N THR A 186 -1.93 -7.02 9.75
CA THR A 186 -2.45 -6.96 11.11
C THR A 186 -1.34 -7.04 12.14
N ASP A 187 -1.60 -6.50 13.34
CA ASP A 187 -0.66 -6.41 14.47
C ASP A 187 0.59 -5.55 14.22
N VAL A 188 0.60 -4.75 13.15
CA VAL A 188 1.63 -3.74 12.92
C VAL A 188 1.25 -2.43 13.63
N THR A 189 2.07 -2.01 14.60
CA THR A 189 1.90 -0.72 15.29
C THR A 189 2.59 0.42 14.51
N ILE A 190 1.79 1.26 13.86
CA ILE A 190 2.27 2.46 13.15
C ILE A 190 2.34 3.66 14.08
N SER A 191 3.35 4.52 13.86
CA SER A 191 3.52 5.82 14.52
C SER A 191 3.98 6.87 13.50
N ASN A 192 4.18 8.11 13.94
CA ASN A 192 4.81 9.14 13.11
C ASN A 192 6.10 8.62 12.48
N TRP A 193 6.27 8.91 11.19
CA TRP A 193 7.42 8.50 10.39
C TRP A 193 7.75 7.00 10.52
N THR A 194 6.74 6.17 10.29
CA THR A 194 6.90 4.73 10.10
C THR A 194 6.62 4.38 8.65
N ALA A 195 7.30 3.36 8.10
CA ALA A 195 6.95 2.79 6.81
C ALA A 195 6.82 1.26 6.87
N ILE A 196 5.95 0.73 6.02
CA ILE A 196 5.86 -0.68 5.70
C ILE A 196 6.30 -0.80 4.24
N TYR A 197 7.37 -1.56 4.00
CA TYR A 197 7.90 -1.79 2.67
C TYR A 197 7.69 -3.26 2.30
N LEU A 198 7.06 -3.49 1.16
CA LEU A 198 6.77 -4.81 0.64
C LEU A 198 7.62 -5.01 -0.61
N LYS A 199 8.58 -5.92 -0.51
CA LYS A 199 9.42 -6.33 -1.63
C LYS A 199 8.86 -7.60 -2.26
N PRO A 200 8.54 -7.65 -3.55
CA PRO A 200 7.96 -8.83 -4.16
C PRO A 200 9.01 -9.93 -4.21
N ARG A 201 8.64 -11.14 -3.80
CA ARG A 201 9.41 -12.35 -4.03
C ARG A 201 9.23 -12.81 -5.47
N LEU A 202 10.13 -13.68 -5.95
CA LEU A 202 10.02 -14.28 -7.30
C LEU A 202 8.67 -14.96 -7.54
N THR A 203 8.07 -15.53 -6.50
CA THR A 203 6.71 -16.08 -6.48
C THR A 203 5.62 -15.03 -6.75
N CYS A 204 5.76 -13.80 -6.26
CA CYS A 204 4.84 -12.73 -6.61
C CYS A 204 5.01 -12.27 -8.07
N LEU A 205 6.23 -12.27 -8.59
CA LEU A 205 6.50 -11.80 -9.95
C LEU A 205 6.13 -12.84 -11.03
N ASN A 206 6.35 -14.13 -10.76
CA ASN A 206 6.35 -15.17 -11.80
C ASN A 206 5.23 -16.22 -11.65
N HIS A 207 4.58 -16.33 -10.49
CA HIS A 207 3.72 -17.48 -10.21
C HIS A 207 2.28 -17.24 -10.67
N LYS A 208 1.90 -17.83 -11.81
CA LYS A 208 0.54 -17.78 -12.39
C LYS A 208 -0.39 -18.93 -11.93
N ASP A 209 -0.07 -19.52 -10.77
CA ASP A 209 -0.47 -20.86 -10.29
C ASP A 209 0.10 -22.05 -11.09
N CYS A 210 0.54 -23.07 -10.33
CA CYS A 210 0.33 -24.50 -10.57
C CYS A 210 0.71 -25.23 -9.26
N HIS A 211 -0.30 -25.83 -8.62
CA HIS A 211 -0.30 -26.64 -7.36
C HIS A 211 -0.55 -25.91 -6.04
#